data_AF-A0A1V9YA10-F1
#
_entry.id   AF-A0A1V9YA10-F1
#
_cell.length_a   1.000
_cell.length_b   1.000
_cell.length_c   1.000
_cell.angle_alpha   90.00
_cell.angle_beta   90.00
_cell.angle_gamma   90.00
#
_symmetry.space_group_name_H-M   'P 1'
#
loop_
_entity.id
_entity.type
_entity.pdbx_description
1 polymer ?
#
loop_
_entity_poly.entity_id
_entity_poly.type
_entity_poly.pdbx_seq_one_letter_code
_entity_poly.pdbx_strand_id
1 'polypeptide(L)'
;MFVPLWIYHVVGFVPFVLFTESRCAVFGHLLVVTGHLFIFLRLDELINWKWSLIFLPLYQSFVFDCSISNFMPALQVLLLGLKLDTLIHCSWFVVFLPTFIIAGFWATYPVTLFVFEVFSLVQVVAASKASGEKRLTESLFTFVVSVTFVTLLFGPSLLVALRLETYTFSTIFIVLPWLILIGGGLLWLSSSVCMGLEKASASNEDNASSTASYETV
;
A
#
# COMPACT_ATOMS: atom_id res chain seq x y z
N MET A 1 -3.97 7.70 -21.52
CA MET A 1 -4.78 6.83 -20.61
C MET A 1 -3.95 6.16 -19.48
N PHE A 2 -2.65 6.43 -19.35
CA PHE A 2 -1.72 5.79 -18.38
C PHE A 2 -1.63 6.46 -17.00
N VAL A 3 -2.43 7.51 -16.77
CA VAL A 3 -2.47 8.30 -15.52
C VAL A 3 -2.68 7.49 -14.23
N PRO A 4 -3.24 6.26 -14.19
CA PRO A 4 -3.34 5.53 -12.91
C PRO A 4 -2.08 4.76 -12.50
N LEU A 5 -1.19 4.41 -13.44
CA LEU A 5 -0.06 3.50 -13.18
C LEU A 5 1.11 4.17 -12.45
N TRP A 6 1.37 5.45 -12.71
CA TRP A 6 2.41 6.20 -11.98
C TRP A 6 2.00 6.50 -10.54
N ILE A 7 0.70 6.68 -10.25
CA ILE A 7 0.20 6.86 -8.87
C ILE A 7 0.52 5.62 -8.03
N TYR A 8 0.41 4.43 -8.61
CA TYR A 8 0.78 3.17 -7.94
C TYR A 8 2.25 3.16 -7.50
N HIS A 9 3.14 3.60 -8.39
CA HIS A 9 4.56 3.68 -8.09
C HIS A 9 4.83 4.81 -7.09
N VAL A 10 4.32 6.02 -7.30
CA VAL A 10 4.59 7.17 -6.42
C VAL A 10 4.06 6.95 -4.99
N VAL A 11 2.83 6.43 -4.83
CA VAL A 11 2.22 6.22 -3.52
C VAL A 11 2.87 5.05 -2.77
N GLY A 12 3.27 3.99 -3.48
CA GLY A 12 4.03 2.89 -2.87
C GLY A 12 5.51 3.23 -2.60
N PHE A 13 6.09 4.13 -3.39
CA PHE A 13 7.50 4.51 -3.31
C PHE A 13 7.78 5.48 -2.17
N VAL A 14 6.91 6.47 -1.91
CA VAL A 14 7.14 7.49 -0.87
C VAL A 14 7.38 6.91 0.54
N PRO A 15 6.61 5.91 1.03
CA PRO A 15 6.90 5.27 2.31
C PRO A 15 8.21 4.48 2.31
N PHE A 16 8.59 3.88 1.18
CA PHE A 16 9.82 3.09 1.03
C PHE A 16 11.08 3.98 0.98
N VAL A 17 10.98 5.15 0.34
CA VAL A 17 12.01 6.20 0.27
C VAL A 17 12.35 6.73 1.66
N LEU A 18 11.34 7.00 2.48
CA LEU A 18 11.54 7.62 3.80
C LEU A 18 12.23 6.69 4.81
N PHE A 19 12.27 5.39 4.54
CA PHE A 19 12.77 4.38 5.49
C PHE A 19 14.06 3.66 5.05
N THR A 20 14.63 3.97 3.88
CA THR A 20 15.83 3.28 3.37
C THR A 20 17.11 4.12 3.52
N GLU A 21 17.86 3.85 4.59
CA GLU A 21 19.09 4.57 4.98
C GLU A 21 20.35 4.04 4.26
N SER A 22 20.29 3.79 2.95
CA SER A 22 21.44 3.26 2.20
C SER A 22 21.99 4.29 1.20
N ARG A 23 23.32 4.41 1.10
CA ARG A 23 23.99 5.36 0.19
C ARG A 23 23.67 5.11 -1.30
N CYS A 24 23.28 3.88 -1.65
CA CYS A 24 22.81 3.52 -2.98
C CYS A 24 21.38 4.00 -3.26
N ALA A 25 20.61 4.34 -2.22
CA ALA A 25 19.25 4.82 -2.36
C ALA A 25 19.20 6.05 -3.27
N VAL A 26 20.04 7.06 -3.03
CA VAL A 26 20.01 8.32 -3.82
C VAL A 26 20.08 8.07 -5.32
N PHE A 27 20.97 7.17 -5.76
CA PHE A 27 21.08 6.83 -7.18
C PHE A 27 19.85 6.10 -7.71
N GLY A 28 19.31 5.13 -6.96
CA GLY A 28 18.04 4.48 -7.28
C GLY A 28 16.88 5.47 -7.40
N HIS A 29 16.82 6.47 -6.53
CA HIS A 29 15.79 7.51 -6.56
C HIS A 29 15.91 8.40 -7.79
N LEU A 30 17.12 8.81 -8.16
CA LEU A 30 17.37 9.57 -9.38
C LEU A 30 16.91 8.79 -10.62
N LEU A 31 17.18 7.48 -10.66
CA LEU A 31 16.71 6.61 -11.75
C LEU A 31 15.18 6.49 -11.79
N VAL A 32 14.52 6.37 -10.63
CA VAL A 32 13.05 6.35 -10.55
C VAL A 32 12.46 7.66 -11.07
N VAL A 33 12.97 8.81 -10.61
CA VAL A 33 12.52 10.14 -11.07
C VAL A 33 12.74 10.29 -12.57
N THR A 34 13.92 9.88 -13.07
CA THR A 34 14.26 9.93 -14.50
C THR A 34 13.29 9.07 -15.33
N GLY A 35 12.99 7.86 -14.86
CA GLY A 35 12.03 6.99 -15.55
C GLY A 35 10.62 7.57 -15.58
N HIS A 36 10.17 8.20 -14.49
CA HIS A 36 8.89 8.92 -14.49
C HIS A 36 8.89 10.07 -15.48
N LEU A 37 9.95 10.87 -15.53
CA LEU A 37 10.10 11.96 -16.50
C LEU A 37 9.99 11.44 -17.95
N PHE A 38 10.64 10.33 -18.29
CA PHE A 38 10.53 9.75 -19.63
C PHE A 38 9.12 9.23 -19.93
N ILE A 39 8.42 8.66 -18.94
CA ILE A 39 7.02 8.27 -19.11
C ILE A 39 6.17 9.51 -19.41
N PHE A 40 6.33 10.61 -18.69
CA PHE A 40 5.62 11.87 -18.96
C PHE A 40 5.91 12.39 -20.37
N LEU A 41 7.18 12.53 -20.74
CA LEU A 41 7.58 13.00 -22.07
C LEU A 41 7.02 12.11 -23.18
N ARG A 42 6.92 10.79 -22.96
CA ARG A 42 6.31 9.87 -23.93
C ARG A 42 4.81 10.05 -24.03
N LEU A 43 4.13 10.24 -22.90
CA LEU A 43 2.68 10.44 -22.86
C LEU A 43 2.26 11.75 -23.52
N ASP A 44 3.11 12.77 -23.48
CA ASP A 44 2.93 14.05 -24.17
C ASP A 44 3.41 14.02 -25.64
N GLU A 45 3.75 12.82 -26.15
CA GLU A 45 4.20 12.59 -27.53
C GLU A 45 5.48 13.37 -27.93
N LEU A 46 6.24 13.89 -26.95
CA LEU A 46 7.49 14.63 -27.17
C LEU A 46 8.65 13.71 -27.56
N ILE A 47 8.63 12.46 -27.11
CA ILE A 47 9.62 11.43 -27.47
C ILE A 47 8.94 10.23 -28.13
N ASN A 48 9.60 9.65 -29.15
CA ASN A 48 9.10 8.52 -29.94
C ASN A 48 9.78 7.18 -29.65
N TRP A 49 10.41 7.07 -28.49
CA TRP A 49 11.15 5.87 -28.11
C TRP A 49 10.22 4.70 -27.78
N LYS A 50 10.77 3.48 -27.89
CA LYS A 50 10.11 2.26 -27.43
C LYS A 50 9.89 2.31 -25.92
N TRP A 51 8.76 1.79 -25.45
CA TRP A 51 8.39 1.73 -24.03
C TRP A 51 9.42 0.96 -23.20
N SER A 52 9.99 -0.12 -23.74
CA SER A 52 11.05 -0.88 -23.06
C SER A 52 12.28 -0.01 -22.74
N LEU A 53 12.62 0.95 -23.61
CA LEU A 53 13.73 1.87 -23.38
C LEU A 53 13.36 2.97 -22.38
N ILE A 54 12.12 3.46 -22.43
CA ILE A 54 11.58 4.44 -21.48
C ILE A 54 11.54 3.88 -20.05
N PHE A 55 11.22 2.59 -19.90
CA PHE A 55 11.19 1.92 -18.59
C PHE A 55 12.58 1.48 -18.10
N LEU A 56 13.63 1.61 -18.91
CA LEU A 56 14.98 1.14 -18.55
C LEU A 56 15.51 1.76 -17.24
N PRO A 57 15.36 3.07 -16.95
CA PRO A 57 15.79 3.64 -15.67
C PRO A 57 15.04 3.03 -14.48
N LEU A 58 13.74 2.75 -14.62
CA LEU A 58 12.94 2.11 -13.56
C LEU A 58 13.38 0.66 -13.35
N TYR A 59 13.66 -0.08 -14.42
CA TYR A 59 14.22 -1.42 -14.30
C TYR A 59 15.58 -1.40 -13.58
N GLN A 60 16.47 -0.48 -13.99
CA GLN A 60 17.78 -0.31 -13.37
C GLN A 60 17.68 0.02 -11.89
N SER A 61 16.76 0.89 -11.47
CA SER A 61 16.58 1.22 -10.04
C SER A 61 16.27 -0.02 -9.20
N PHE A 62 15.47 -0.97 -9.72
CA PHE A 62 15.17 -2.20 -9.01
C PHE A 62 16.34 -3.19 -8.99
N VAL A 63 17.13 -3.24 -10.05
CA VAL A 63 18.29 -4.15 -10.15
C VAL A 63 19.43 -3.70 -9.23
N PHE A 64 19.67 -2.39 -9.10
CA PHE A 64 20.78 -1.88 -8.28
C PHE A 64 20.64 -2.16 -6.79
N ASP A 65 19.42 -2.31 -6.29
CA ASP A 65 19.19 -2.65 -4.89
C ASP A 65 19.53 -4.12 -4.56
N CYS A 66 19.85 -4.98 -5.55
CA CYS A 66 20.26 -6.39 -5.42
C CYS A 66 19.38 -7.27 -4.50
N SER A 67 18.21 -6.79 -4.07
CA SER A 67 17.31 -7.50 -3.20
C SER A 67 16.38 -8.39 -4.00
N ILE A 68 16.18 -9.62 -3.54
CA ILE A 68 15.20 -10.54 -4.13
C ILE A 68 13.77 -9.97 -4.08
N SER A 69 13.47 -9.08 -3.14
CA SER A 69 12.18 -8.38 -3.07
C SER A 69 11.92 -7.47 -4.28
N ASN A 70 12.98 -6.95 -4.90
CA ASN A 70 12.90 -6.02 -6.02
C ASN A 70 12.88 -6.72 -7.38
N PHE A 71 13.11 -8.04 -7.40
CA PHE A 71 13.02 -8.83 -8.63
C PHE A 71 11.61 -8.84 -9.22
N MET A 72 10.57 -8.97 -8.40
CA MET A 72 9.18 -9.01 -8.86
C MET A 72 8.73 -7.67 -9.47
N PRO A 73 8.98 -6.49 -8.84
CA PRO A 73 8.75 -5.19 -9.48
C PRO A 73 9.57 -4.97 -10.75
N ALA A 74 10.84 -5.41 -10.80
CA ALA A 74 11.66 -5.30 -12.01
C ALA A 74 11.04 -6.10 -13.17
N LEU A 75 10.61 -7.34 -12.90
CA LEU A 75 9.93 -8.20 -13.87
C LEU A 75 8.61 -7.58 -14.35
N GLN A 76 7.83 -6.97 -13.44
CA GLN A 76 6.60 -6.26 -13.76
C GLN A 76 6.85 -5.12 -14.77
N VAL A 77 7.86 -4.29 -14.51
CA VAL A 77 8.23 -3.16 -15.39
C VAL A 77 8.69 -3.65 -16.76
N LEU A 78 9.46 -4.74 -16.80
CA LEU A 78 9.90 -5.36 -18.05
C LEU A 78 8.71 -5.88 -18.87
N LEU A 79 7.82 -6.67 -18.25
CA LEU A 79 6.62 -7.20 -18.92
C LEU A 79 5.71 -6.08 -19.43
N LEU A 80 5.56 -5.01 -18.65
CA LEU A 80 4.79 -3.83 -19.04
C LEU A 80 5.39 -3.16 -20.28
N GLY A 81 6.70 -2.93 -20.30
CA GLY A 81 7.40 -2.37 -21.46
C GLY A 81 7.26 -3.21 -22.72
N LEU A 82 7.49 -4.52 -22.60
CA LEU A 82 7.34 -5.46 -23.71
C LEU A 82 5.90 -5.51 -24.24
N LYS A 83 4.91 -5.46 -23.35
CA LYS A 83 3.49 -5.45 -23.72
C LYS A 83 3.12 -4.18 -24.48
N LEU A 84 3.58 -3.03 -24.00
CA LEU A 84 3.31 -1.74 -24.63
C LEU A 84 4.04 -1.57 -25.97
N ASP A 85 5.19 -2.20 -26.13
CA ASP A 85 5.88 -2.29 -27.42
C ASP A 85 5.28 -3.33 -28.38
N THR A 86 4.16 -3.96 -28.00
CA THR A 86 3.48 -5.01 -28.78
C THR A 86 4.36 -6.24 -29.08
N LEU A 87 5.45 -6.42 -28.33
CA LEU A 87 6.36 -7.57 -28.51
C LEU A 87 5.80 -8.85 -27.90
N ILE A 88 4.92 -8.74 -26.92
CA ILE A 88 4.21 -9.87 -26.30
C ILE A 88 2.69 -9.72 -26.45
N HIS A 89 2.02 -10.80 -26.84
CA HIS A 89 0.57 -10.83 -27.07
C HIS A 89 -0.23 -11.42 -25.89
N CYS A 90 0.39 -11.60 -24.72
CA CYS A 90 -0.28 -12.16 -23.53
C CYS A 90 -1.37 -11.24 -22.95
N SER A 91 -2.28 -11.78 -22.13
CA SER A 91 -3.31 -10.98 -21.47
C SER A 91 -2.72 -10.03 -20.42
N TRP A 92 -3.45 -8.95 -20.08
CA TRP A 92 -3.00 -8.01 -19.05
C TRP A 92 -2.83 -8.67 -17.68
N PHE A 93 -3.60 -9.72 -17.38
CA PHE A 93 -3.44 -10.50 -16.16
C PHE A 93 -2.06 -11.16 -16.03
N VAL A 94 -1.48 -11.64 -17.13
CA VAL A 94 -0.12 -12.21 -17.13
C VAL A 94 0.91 -11.11 -16.90
N VAL A 95 0.70 -9.93 -17.49
CA VAL A 95 1.58 -8.77 -17.28
C VAL A 95 1.57 -8.33 -15.82
N PHE A 96 0.42 -8.32 -15.14
CA PHE A 96 0.27 -7.96 -13.73
C PHE A 96 0.52 -9.10 -12.74
N LEU A 97 0.89 -10.29 -13.21
CA LEU A 97 1.11 -11.46 -12.36
C LEU A 97 2.16 -11.23 -11.26
N PRO A 98 3.32 -10.59 -11.51
CA PRO A 98 4.27 -10.26 -10.43
C PRO A 98 3.64 -9.40 -9.33
N THR A 99 2.81 -8.42 -9.71
CA THR A 99 2.08 -7.56 -8.75
C THR A 99 1.11 -8.37 -7.91
N PHE A 100 0.37 -9.31 -8.52
CA PHE A 100 -0.54 -10.18 -7.79
C PHE A 100 0.17 -11.13 -6.82
N ILE A 101 1.37 -11.61 -7.16
CA ILE A 101 2.18 -12.44 -6.26
C ILE A 101 2.61 -11.63 -5.03
N ILE A 102 3.16 -10.42 -5.24
CA ILE A 102 3.57 -9.54 -4.14
C ILE A 102 2.36 -9.19 -3.27
N ALA A 103 1.27 -8.71 -3.89
CA ALA A 103 0.06 -8.35 -3.18
C ALA A 103 -0.48 -9.57 -2.40
N GLY A 104 -0.55 -10.74 -3.04
CA GLY A 104 -0.95 -12.02 -2.43
C GLY A 104 -0.13 -12.35 -1.19
N PHE A 105 1.19 -12.20 -1.27
CA PHE A 105 2.09 -12.37 -0.14
C PHE A 105 1.77 -11.39 0.99
N TRP A 106 1.59 -10.10 0.70
CA TRP A 106 1.20 -9.11 1.72
C TRP A 106 -0.19 -9.38 2.32
N ALA A 107 -1.12 -9.92 1.54
CA ALA A 107 -2.44 -10.31 2.03
C ALA A 107 -2.40 -11.50 2.99
N THR A 108 -1.36 -12.33 2.94
CA THR A 108 -1.26 -13.44 3.89
C THR A 108 -1.18 -12.94 5.33
N TYR A 109 -0.58 -11.78 5.58
CA TYR A 109 -0.44 -11.21 6.92
C TYR A 109 -1.78 -10.87 7.61
N PRO A 110 -2.68 -10.04 7.03
CA PRO A 110 -3.98 -9.77 7.64
C PRO A 110 -4.86 -11.04 7.71
N VAL A 111 -4.68 -11.99 6.78
CA VAL A 111 -5.39 -13.27 6.81
C VAL A 111 -4.92 -14.15 7.98
N THR A 112 -3.62 -14.26 8.21
CA THR A 112 -3.10 -15.05 9.35
C THR A 112 -3.47 -14.43 10.68
N LEU A 113 -3.43 -13.10 10.80
CA LEU A 113 -3.94 -12.38 11.97
C LEU A 113 -5.43 -12.66 12.19
N PHE A 114 -6.23 -12.62 11.14
CA PHE A 114 -7.65 -12.93 11.25
C PHE A 114 -7.91 -14.38 11.71
N VAL A 115 -7.21 -15.36 11.11
CA VAL A 115 -7.34 -16.77 11.51
C VAL A 115 -6.95 -16.95 12.98
N PHE A 116 -5.90 -16.27 13.43
CA PHE A 116 -5.47 -16.29 14.83
C PHE A 116 -6.53 -15.70 15.77
N GLU A 117 -7.12 -14.55 15.42
CA GLU A 117 -8.20 -13.92 16.18
C GLU A 117 -9.43 -14.82 16.28
N VAL A 118 -9.89 -15.38 15.16
CA VAL A 118 -11.02 -16.32 15.14
C VAL A 118 -10.74 -17.54 16.01
N PHE A 119 -9.53 -18.10 15.94
CA PHE A 119 -9.15 -19.23 16.78
C PHE A 119 -9.17 -18.86 18.27
N SER A 120 -8.61 -17.71 18.65
CA SER A 120 -8.65 -17.17 20.01
C SER A 120 -10.09 -16.98 20.52
N LEU A 121 -10.99 -16.50 19.66
CA LEU A 121 -12.40 -16.30 20.00
C LEU A 121 -13.14 -17.62 20.21
N VAL A 122 -12.92 -18.61 19.33
CA VAL A 122 -13.53 -19.94 19.47
C VAL A 122 -13.13 -20.56 20.81
N GLN A 123 -11.86 -20.46 21.19
CA GLN A 123 -11.36 -20.97 22.48
C GLN A 123 -12.04 -20.29 23.68
N VAL A 124 -12.22 -18.96 23.64
CA VAL A 124 -12.81 -18.24 24.78
C VAL A 124 -14.35 -18.29 24.81
N VAL A 125 -15.02 -18.37 23.67
CA VAL A 125 -16.47 -18.60 23.62
C VAL A 125 -16.80 -20.01 24.13
N ALA A 126 -15.97 -21.01 23.81
CA ALA A 126 -16.10 -22.34 24.39
C ALA A 126 -15.93 -22.33 25.93
N ALA A 127 -15.12 -21.41 26.46
CA ALA A 127 -14.85 -21.29 27.89
C ALA A 127 -15.81 -20.36 28.67
N SER A 128 -16.54 -19.44 28.03
CA SER A 128 -17.35 -18.42 28.72
C SER A 128 -18.79 -18.35 28.19
N LYS A 129 -19.77 -18.54 29.09
CA LYS A 129 -21.21 -18.52 28.76
C LYS A 129 -21.86 -17.13 28.80
N ALA A 130 -21.18 -16.09 29.32
CA ALA A 130 -21.83 -14.82 29.68
C ALA A 130 -21.21 -13.55 29.05
N SER A 131 -20.06 -13.62 28.37
CA SER A 131 -19.34 -12.46 27.82
C SER A 131 -19.27 -12.40 26.29
N GLY A 132 -20.14 -13.14 25.60
CA GLY A 132 -20.02 -13.40 24.16
C GLY A 132 -20.31 -12.22 23.23
N GLU A 133 -21.25 -11.33 23.56
CA GLU A 133 -21.74 -10.33 22.60
C GLU A 133 -20.73 -9.23 22.26
N LYS A 134 -20.14 -8.56 23.27
CA LYS A 134 -19.17 -7.47 23.02
C LYS A 134 -17.96 -7.94 22.22
N ARG A 135 -17.49 -9.15 22.52
CA ARG A 135 -16.30 -9.73 21.89
C ARG A 135 -16.56 -10.21 20.45
N LEU A 136 -17.79 -10.64 20.17
CA LEU A 136 -18.21 -11.00 18.81
C LEU A 136 -18.31 -9.75 17.91
N THR A 137 -18.85 -8.64 18.42
CA THR A 137 -18.90 -7.37 17.68
C THR A 137 -17.50 -6.87 17.32
N GLU A 138 -16.55 -6.94 18.26
CA GLU A 138 -15.15 -6.54 18.04
C GLU A 138 -14.47 -7.41 16.96
N SER A 139 -14.68 -8.73 17.01
CA SER A 139 -14.16 -9.64 15.99
C SER A 139 -14.70 -9.36 14.59
N LEU A 140 -16.02 -9.18 14.46
CA LEU A 140 -16.65 -8.89 13.17
C LEU A 140 -16.15 -7.56 12.62
N PHE A 141 -15.97 -6.56 13.47
CA PHE A 141 -15.40 -5.28 13.06
C PHE A 141 -13.98 -5.46 12.50
N THR A 142 -13.09 -6.15 13.23
CA THR A 142 -11.73 -6.44 12.78
C THR A 142 -11.71 -7.22 11.47
N PHE A 143 -12.63 -8.18 11.29
CA PHE A 143 -12.77 -8.93 10.04
C PHE A 143 -13.15 -8.02 8.87
N VAL A 144 -14.20 -7.21 9.03
CA VAL A 144 -14.68 -6.30 7.99
C VAL A 144 -13.57 -5.31 7.62
N VAL A 145 -12.86 -4.77 8.60
CA VAL A 145 -11.72 -3.87 8.37
C VAL A 145 -10.61 -4.58 7.60
N SER A 146 -10.24 -5.81 7.98
CA SER A 146 -9.20 -6.61 7.31
C SER A 146 -9.56 -6.93 5.86
N VAL A 147 -10.78 -7.43 5.61
CA VAL A 147 -11.27 -7.72 4.25
C VAL A 147 -11.36 -6.46 3.40
N THR A 148 -11.83 -5.36 3.97
CA THR A 148 -11.90 -4.05 3.30
C THR A 148 -10.50 -3.59 2.92
N PHE A 149 -9.53 -3.70 3.83
CA PHE A 149 -8.15 -3.31 3.59
C PHE A 149 -7.51 -4.13 2.46
N VAL A 150 -7.66 -5.46 2.49
CA VAL A 150 -7.18 -6.33 1.40
C VAL A 150 -7.87 -5.96 0.08
N THR A 151 -9.18 -5.76 0.08
CA THR A 151 -9.92 -5.39 -1.13
C THR A 151 -9.46 -4.04 -1.69
N LEU A 152 -9.22 -3.06 -0.84
CA LEU A 152 -8.70 -1.74 -1.24
C LEU A 152 -7.27 -1.82 -1.78
N LEU A 153 -6.44 -2.73 -1.25
CA LEU A 153 -5.05 -2.90 -1.69
C LEU A 153 -4.98 -3.57 -3.08
N PHE A 154 -5.82 -4.57 -3.33
CA PHE A 154 -5.84 -5.32 -4.60
C PHE A 154 -6.74 -4.71 -5.66
N GLY A 155 -7.79 -4.03 -5.22
CA GLY A 155 -8.85 -3.49 -6.07
C GLY A 155 -8.29 -2.65 -7.22
N PRO A 156 -7.40 -1.68 -6.98
CA PRO A 156 -6.88 -0.85 -8.06
C PRO A 156 -6.07 -1.64 -9.10
N SER A 157 -5.26 -2.64 -8.72
CA SER A 157 -4.53 -3.49 -9.68
C SER A 157 -5.48 -4.31 -10.54
N LEU A 158 -6.52 -4.90 -9.93
CA LEU A 158 -7.55 -5.65 -10.65
C LEU A 158 -8.35 -4.75 -11.60
N LEU A 159 -8.72 -3.56 -11.14
CA LEU A 159 -9.43 -2.58 -11.96
C LEU A 159 -8.56 -2.09 -13.12
N VAL A 160 -7.26 -1.85 -12.91
CA VAL A 160 -6.33 -1.51 -14.00
C VAL A 160 -6.28 -2.63 -15.03
N ALA A 161 -6.09 -3.88 -14.61
CA ALA A 161 -6.03 -5.02 -15.52
C ALA A 161 -7.34 -5.20 -16.29
N LEU A 162 -8.50 -5.13 -15.62
CA LEU A 162 -9.82 -5.24 -16.24
C LEU A 162 -10.10 -4.11 -17.23
N ARG A 163 -9.69 -2.89 -16.90
CA ARG A 163 -9.85 -1.74 -17.80
C ARG A 163 -8.97 -1.84 -19.03
N LEU A 164 -7.74 -2.32 -18.86
CA LEU A 164 -6.82 -2.51 -19.98
C LEU A 164 -7.26 -3.66 -20.90
N GLU A 165 -7.97 -4.66 -20.37
CA GLU A 165 -8.53 -5.76 -21.14
C GLU A 165 -9.84 -5.39 -21.86
N THR A 166 -10.77 -4.70 -21.17
CA THR A 166 -12.15 -4.51 -21.67
C THR A 166 -12.52 -3.07 -22.04
N TYR A 167 -11.72 -2.07 -21.66
CA TYR A 167 -11.95 -0.64 -21.92
C TYR A 167 -13.32 -0.09 -21.44
N THR A 168 -13.98 -0.75 -20.47
CA THR A 168 -15.41 -0.49 -20.21
C THR A 168 -15.71 0.66 -19.25
N PHE A 169 -14.76 1.13 -18.44
CA PHE A 169 -15.07 2.07 -17.35
C PHE A 169 -14.05 3.21 -17.16
N SER A 170 -14.51 4.26 -16.46
CA SER A 170 -13.77 5.50 -16.21
C SER A 170 -12.53 5.29 -15.34
N THR A 171 -11.47 6.07 -15.59
CA THR A 171 -10.24 6.12 -14.76
C THR A 171 -10.52 6.39 -13.29
N ILE A 172 -11.59 7.13 -12.97
CA ILE A 172 -11.88 7.57 -11.61
C ILE A 172 -12.06 6.39 -10.64
N PHE A 173 -12.64 5.28 -11.12
CA PHE A 173 -12.85 4.08 -10.31
C PHE A 173 -11.54 3.38 -9.93
N ILE A 174 -10.47 3.57 -10.71
CA ILE A 174 -9.15 3.01 -10.38
C ILE A 174 -8.52 3.79 -9.23
N VAL A 175 -8.70 5.11 -9.19
CA VAL A 175 -8.10 5.98 -8.19
C VAL A 175 -8.89 5.98 -6.88
N LEU A 176 -10.18 5.63 -6.94
CA LEU A 176 -11.09 5.67 -5.80
C LEU A 176 -10.61 4.85 -4.57
N PRO A 177 -10.16 3.58 -4.69
CA PRO A 177 -9.75 2.83 -3.51
C PRO A 177 -8.48 3.43 -2.85
N TRP A 178 -7.62 4.07 -3.64
CA TRP A 178 -6.47 4.81 -3.13
C TRP A 178 -6.87 6.05 -2.33
N LEU A 179 -7.84 6.82 -2.83
CA LEU A 179 -8.37 7.97 -2.10
C LEU A 179 -9.01 7.55 -0.79
N ILE A 180 -9.72 6.40 -0.78
CA ILE A 180 -10.31 5.85 0.45
C ILE A 180 -9.19 5.41 1.41
N LEU A 181 -8.13 4.74 0.94
CA LEU A 181 -6.98 4.34 1.77
C LEU A 181 -6.28 5.55 2.40
N ILE A 182 -5.93 6.54 1.58
CA ILE A 182 -5.21 7.74 2.04
C ILE A 182 -6.10 8.55 2.98
N GLY A 183 -7.37 8.77 2.62
CA GLY A 183 -8.33 9.49 3.45
C GLY A 183 -8.58 8.78 4.78
N GLY A 184 -8.80 7.47 4.76
CA GLY A 184 -8.98 6.66 5.97
C GLY A 184 -7.74 6.65 6.86
N GLY A 185 -6.54 6.54 6.28
CA GLY A 185 -5.28 6.62 7.01
C GLY A 185 -5.07 7.98 7.69
N LEU A 186 -5.36 9.08 6.99
CA LEU A 186 -5.27 10.42 7.57
C LEU A 186 -6.24 10.64 8.73
N LEU A 187 -7.48 10.15 8.61
CA LEU A 187 -8.48 10.20 9.69
C LEU A 187 -8.09 9.34 10.90
N TRP A 188 -7.47 8.20 10.65
CA TRP A 188 -6.97 7.33 11.72
C TRP A 188 -5.82 8.00 12.47
N LEU A 189 -4.84 8.55 11.75
CA LEU A 189 -3.72 9.28 12.34
C LEU A 189 -4.17 10.49 13.15
N SER A 190 -5.13 11.29 12.65
CA SER A 190 -5.64 12.44 13.39
C SER A 190 -6.34 12.01 14.69
N SER A 191 -7.11 10.92 14.65
CA SER A 191 -7.77 10.36 15.83
C SER A 191 -6.76 9.87 16.88
N SER A 192 -5.70 9.17 16.46
CA SER A 192 -4.64 8.71 17.37
C SER A 192 -3.89 9.86 18.04
N VAL A 193 -3.59 10.95 17.31
CA VAL A 193 -2.94 12.14 17.87
C VAL A 193 -3.84 12.82 18.90
N CYS A 194 -5.14 12.96 18.61
CA CYS A 194 -6.10 13.55 19.56
C CYS A 194 -6.17 12.74 20.87
N MET A 195 -6.26 11.40 20.79
CA MET A 195 -6.29 10.54 21.98
C MET A 195 -4.96 10.56 22.77
N GLY A 196 -3.83 10.68 22.07
CA GLY A 196 -2.51 10.79 22.71
C GLY A 196 -2.35 12.10 23.50
N LEU A 197 -2.86 13.21 22.97
CA LEU A 197 -2.83 14.52 23.64
C LEU A 197 -3.72 14.55 24.89
N GLU A 198 -4.91 13.96 24.82
CA GLU A 198 -5.83 13.87 25.97
C GLU A 198 -5.19 13.10 27.13
N LYS A 199 -4.55 11.95 26.83
CA LYS A 199 -3.87 11.15 27.85
C LYS A 199 -2.66 11.87 28.47
N ALA A 200 -1.93 12.66 27.68
CA ALA A 200 -0.81 13.46 28.19
C ALA A 200 -1.30 14.58 29.13
N SER A 201 -2.41 15.24 28.78
CA SER A 201 -3.05 16.27 29.62
C SER A 201 -3.43 15.73 30.99
N ALA A 202 -4.12 14.58 31.04
CA ALA A 202 -4.57 13.96 32.29
C ALA A 202 -3.39 13.61 33.21
N SER A 203 -2.29 13.08 32.66
CA SER A 203 -1.12 12.72 33.46
C SER A 203 -0.39 13.92 34.09
N ASN A 204 -0.50 15.11 33.49
CA ASN A 204 0.17 16.31 33.99
C ASN A 204 -0.58 16.94 35.18
N GLU A 205 -1.92 16.85 35.19
CA GLU A 205 -2.74 17.31 36.31
C GLU A 205 -2.51 16.48 37.58
N ASP A 206 -2.40 15.15 37.46
CA ASP A 206 -2.12 14.25 38.60
C ASP A 206 -0.75 14.53 39.24
N ASN A 207 0.27 14.83 38.43
CA ASN A 207 1.60 15.18 38.91
C ASN A 207 1.64 16.56 39.59
N ALA A 208 0.92 17.55 39.05
CA ALA A 208 0.84 18.88 39.65
C ALA A 208 0.14 18.85 41.02
N SER A 209 -0.97 18.09 41.15
CA SER A 209 -1.68 17.88 42.42
C SER A 209 -0.80 17.22 43.47
N SER A 210 -0.03 16.20 43.06
CA SER A 210 0.89 15.50 43.97
C SER A 210 1.99 16.43 44.50
N THR A 211 2.55 17.29 43.65
CA THR A 211 3.65 18.20 44.03
C THR A 211 3.20 19.28 45.03
N ALA A 212 1.97 19.80 44.87
CA ALA A 212 1.41 20.80 45.78
C ALA A 212 1.20 20.27 47.21
N SER A 213 0.99 18.96 47.40
CA SER A 213 0.78 18.38 48.73
C SER A 213 2.06 18.24 49.58
N TYR A 214 3.24 18.22 48.97
CA TYR A 214 4.52 18.10 49.69
C TYR A 214 5.08 19.43 50.21
N GLU A 215 4.65 20.58 49.68
CA GLU A 215 5.16 21.91 50.11
C GLU A 215 4.43 22.47 51.35
N THR A 216 3.36 21.83 51.83
CA THR A 216 2.57 22.29 52.99
C THR A 216 2.93 21.66 54.34
N VAL A 217 4.11 21.03 54.48
CA VAL A 217 4.57 20.39 55.72
C VAL A 217 5.79 21.09 56.31
#